data_AF-B4WKP4-F1
#
_entry.id   AF-B4WKP4-F1
#
_cell.length_a   1.000
_cell.length_b   1.000
_cell.length_c   1.000
_cell.angle_alpha   90.00
_cell.angle_beta   90.00
_cell.angle_gamma   90.00
#
_symmetry.space_group_name_H-M   'P 1'
#
loop_
_entity.id
_entity.type
_entity.pdbx_description
1 polymer ?
#
loop_
_entity_poly.entity_id
_entity_poly.type
_entity_poly.pdbx_seq_one_letter_code
_entity_poly.pdbx_strand_id
1 'polypeptide(L)'
;MLSLPMLTPDQFLVATGYFAIGTIAFGLLTALSFLLKWGIRFRLVGATGFMGVLTAGLFGLSFQPLTRAQIPGAVPYTTVFDSGSSQIVIAVPNTITRTQLEATLEQAASNLLKPSRLSAAGQRPLIRARAIAHRDGISDLLYLGSVRPGKGNTPEDRAPIIEIYPDKLAKANNAAA
;
A
#
# COMPACT_ATOMS: atom_id res chain seq x y z
N MET A 1 -22.41 -8.30 -5.76
CA MET A 1 -21.04 -8.20 -6.33
C MET A 1 -20.18 -9.20 -5.57
N LEU A 2 -19.66 -10.25 -6.23
CA LEU A 2 -18.65 -11.10 -5.61
C LEU A 2 -17.34 -10.31 -5.56
N SER A 3 -16.89 -9.96 -4.36
CA SER A 3 -15.52 -9.51 -4.16
C SER A 3 -14.61 -10.70 -4.40
N LEU A 4 -13.94 -10.75 -5.56
CA LEU A 4 -12.88 -11.73 -5.78
C LEU A 4 -11.80 -11.51 -4.71
N PRO A 5 -11.34 -12.57 -4.02
CA PRO A 5 -10.26 -12.43 -3.06
C PRO A 5 -9.03 -11.87 -3.78
N MET A 6 -8.45 -10.80 -3.23
CA MET A 6 -7.22 -10.22 -3.77
C MET A 6 -6.11 -11.26 -3.68
N LEU A 7 -5.40 -11.50 -4.79
CA LEU A 7 -4.28 -12.43 -4.84
C LEU A 7 -3.16 -11.97 -3.89
N THR A 8 -2.74 -12.84 -2.98
CA THR A 8 -1.69 -12.56 -1.99
C THR A 8 -0.30 -12.99 -2.49
N PRO A 9 0.79 -12.40 -1.98
CA PRO A 9 2.15 -12.85 -2.28
C PRO A 9 2.35 -14.36 -2.03
N ASP A 10 1.76 -14.90 -0.97
CA ASP A 10 1.81 -16.34 -0.66
C ASP A 10 1.15 -17.19 -1.75
N GLN A 11 0.02 -16.74 -2.29
CA GLN A 11 -0.65 -17.42 -3.39
C GLN A 11 0.20 -17.38 -4.67
N PHE A 12 0.91 -16.29 -4.94
CA PHE A 12 1.87 -16.22 -6.06
C PHE A 12 3.06 -17.16 -5.86
N LEU A 13 3.53 -17.34 -4.62
CA LEU A 13 4.60 -18.29 -4.32
C LEU A 13 4.15 -19.74 -4.57
N VAL A 14 2.94 -20.10 -4.13
CA VAL A 14 2.35 -21.42 -4.40
C VAL A 14 2.18 -21.63 -5.91
N ALA A 15 1.63 -20.64 -6.63
CA ALA A 15 1.50 -20.69 -8.08
C ALA A 15 2.85 -20.86 -8.79
N THR A 16 3.89 -20.17 -8.32
CA THR A 16 5.26 -20.32 -8.82
C THR A 16 5.71 -21.78 -8.75
N GLY A 17 5.43 -22.48 -7.66
CA GLY A 17 5.76 -23.90 -7.51
C GLY A 17 5.13 -24.77 -8.60
N TYR A 18 3.83 -24.60 -8.85
CA TYR A 18 3.13 -25.33 -9.91
C TYR A 18 3.67 -25.00 -11.31
N PHE A 19 3.94 -23.73 -11.58
CA PHE A 19 4.49 -23.29 -12.87
C PHE A 19 5.94 -23.74 -13.07
N ALA A 20 6.75 -23.82 -12.00
CA ALA A 20 8.10 -24.38 -12.06
C ALA A 20 8.07 -25.86 -12.42
N ILE A 21 7.20 -26.66 -11.78
CA ILE A 21 6.98 -28.07 -12.14
C ILE A 21 6.53 -28.18 -13.59
N GLY A 22 5.56 -27.37 -14.02
CA GLY A 22 5.11 -27.31 -15.40
C GLY A 22 6.23 -26.97 -16.38
N THR A 23 7.09 -26.02 -16.05
CA THR A 23 8.23 -25.60 -16.87
C THR A 23 9.22 -26.75 -17.06
N ILE A 24 9.54 -27.49 -15.99
CA ILE A 24 10.40 -28.67 -16.05
C ILE A 24 9.75 -29.76 -16.91
N ALA A 25 8.46 -30.04 -16.71
CA ALA A 25 7.73 -31.02 -17.51
C ALA A 25 7.74 -30.68 -19.01
N PHE A 26 7.48 -29.41 -19.36
CA PHE A 26 7.60 -28.92 -20.74
C PHE A 26 9.04 -29.01 -21.26
N GLY A 27 10.05 -28.73 -20.43
CA GLY A 27 11.46 -28.88 -20.81
C GLY A 27 11.81 -30.34 -21.16
N LEU A 28 11.36 -31.29 -20.35
CA LEU A 28 11.53 -32.72 -20.62
C LEU A 28 10.78 -33.16 -21.89
N LEU A 29 9.54 -32.69 -22.08
CA LEU A 29 8.77 -32.97 -23.30
C LEU A 29 9.43 -32.38 -24.54
N THR A 30 9.97 -31.17 -24.45
CA THR A 30 10.75 -30.53 -25.51
C THR A 30 11.98 -31.40 -25.85
N ALA A 31 12.76 -31.81 -24.86
CA ALA A 31 13.94 -32.67 -25.08
C ALA A 31 13.55 -34.00 -25.76
N LEU A 32 12.48 -34.65 -25.30
CA LEU A 32 11.95 -35.89 -25.89
C LEU A 32 11.51 -35.68 -27.34
N SER A 33 10.85 -34.54 -27.64
CA SER A 33 10.40 -34.22 -28.99
C SER A 33 11.57 -34.04 -29.98
N PHE A 34 12.73 -33.56 -29.52
CA PHE A 34 13.94 -33.49 -30.32
C PHE A 34 14.53 -34.87 -30.57
N LEU A 35 14.58 -35.72 -29.53
CA LEU A 35 15.09 -37.10 -29.62
C LEU A 35 14.26 -37.94 -30.59
N LEU A 36 12.93 -37.84 -30.52
CA LEU A 36 11.98 -38.55 -31.38
C LEU A 36 11.68 -37.82 -32.70
N LYS A 37 12.33 -36.68 -32.96
CA LYS A 37 12.20 -35.87 -34.18
C LYS A 37 10.75 -35.48 -34.52
N TRP A 38 9.94 -35.14 -33.52
CA TRP A 38 8.57 -34.68 -33.76
C TRP A 38 8.54 -33.37 -34.55
N GLY A 39 7.54 -33.21 -35.42
CA GLY A 39 7.36 -31.98 -36.20
C GLY A 39 7.11 -30.73 -35.35
N ILE A 40 6.60 -30.88 -34.12
CA ILE A 40 6.27 -29.78 -33.21
C ILE A 40 7.44 -29.30 -32.32
N ARG A 41 8.61 -29.95 -32.39
CA ARG A 41 9.74 -29.72 -31.46
C ARG A 41 10.14 -28.24 -31.31
N PHE A 42 10.12 -27.46 -32.39
CA PHE A 42 10.47 -26.04 -32.34
C PHE A 42 9.36 -25.17 -31.71
N ARG A 43 8.09 -25.57 -31.83
CA ARG A 43 6.98 -24.91 -31.13
C ARG A 43 7.07 -25.14 -29.62
N LEU A 44 7.50 -26.34 -29.22
CA LEU A 44 7.70 -26.69 -27.81
C LEU A 44 8.82 -25.88 -27.16
N VAL A 45 9.89 -25.52 -27.88
CA VAL A 45 10.91 -24.58 -27.37
C VAL A 45 10.28 -23.25 -26.95
N GLY A 46 9.42 -22.68 -27.81
CA GLY A 46 8.70 -21.45 -27.51
C GLY A 46 7.78 -21.59 -26.29
N ALA A 47 7.04 -22.70 -26.20
CA ALA A 47 6.17 -22.98 -25.05
C ALA A 47 6.95 -23.14 -23.74
N THR A 48 8.06 -23.90 -23.74
CA THR A 48 8.94 -24.05 -22.57
C THR A 48 9.54 -22.72 -22.16
N GLY A 49 10.04 -21.91 -23.11
CA GLY A 49 10.58 -20.59 -22.82
C GLY A 49 9.54 -19.66 -22.20
N PHE A 50 8.31 -19.65 -22.75
CA PHE A 50 7.21 -18.87 -22.19
C PHE A 50 6.81 -19.34 -20.78
N MET A 51 6.77 -20.65 -20.53
CA MET A 51 6.56 -21.19 -19.19
C MET A 51 7.64 -20.74 -18.20
N GLY A 52 8.89 -20.65 -18.63
CA GLY A 52 9.98 -20.09 -17.82
C GLY A 52 9.74 -18.62 -17.46
N VAL A 53 9.31 -17.80 -18.43
CA VAL A 53 8.95 -16.39 -18.19
C VAL A 53 7.78 -16.28 -17.20
N LEU A 54 6.74 -17.09 -17.36
CA LEU A 54 5.59 -17.10 -16.43
C LEU A 54 6.01 -17.49 -15.01
N THR A 55 6.83 -18.54 -14.87
CA THR A 55 7.37 -18.96 -13.58
C THR A 55 8.15 -17.83 -12.92
N ALA A 56 9.07 -17.19 -13.64
CA ALA A 56 9.87 -16.09 -13.12
C ALA A 56 9.01 -14.86 -12.76
N GLY A 57 7.99 -14.55 -13.57
CA GLY A 57 7.06 -13.46 -13.32
C GLY A 57 6.22 -13.69 -12.05
N LEU A 58 5.65 -14.89 -11.89
CA LEU A 58 4.91 -15.29 -10.68
C LEU A 58 5.81 -15.27 -9.44
N PHE A 59 7.06 -15.72 -9.59
CA PHE A 59 8.03 -15.66 -8.50
C PHE A 59 8.32 -14.21 -8.10
N GLY A 60 8.52 -13.32 -9.07
CA GLY A 60 8.70 -11.89 -8.81
C GLY A 60 7.52 -11.27 -8.06
N LEU A 61 6.29 -11.67 -8.38
CA LEU A 61 5.07 -11.22 -7.70
C LEU A 61 4.90 -11.80 -6.29
N SER A 62 5.62 -12.87 -5.95
CA SER A 62 5.64 -13.41 -4.58
C SER A 62 6.47 -12.58 -3.61
N PHE A 63 7.33 -11.69 -4.12
CA PHE A 63 7.98 -10.72 -3.25
C PHE A 63 6.96 -9.75 -2.65
N GLN A 64 7.32 -9.15 -1.52
CA GLN A 64 6.38 -8.40 -0.69
C GLN A 64 6.18 -6.90 -1.01
N PRO A 65 6.56 -6.28 -2.17
CA PRO A 65 6.33 -4.85 -2.35
C PRO A 65 4.86 -4.47 -2.58
N LEU A 66 3.93 -5.43 -2.58
CA LEU A 66 2.51 -5.22 -2.90
C LEU A 66 1.59 -5.09 -1.67
N THR A 67 2.04 -5.51 -0.48
CA THR A 67 1.24 -5.38 0.75
C THR A 67 1.66 -4.13 1.50
N ARG A 68 0.78 -3.12 1.56
CA ARG A 68 0.94 -2.01 2.49
C ARG A 68 0.81 -2.55 3.92
N ALA A 69 1.72 -2.16 4.80
CA ALA A 69 1.57 -2.42 6.23
C ALA A 69 0.21 -1.89 6.69
N GLN A 70 -0.62 -2.75 7.28
CA GLN A 70 -1.87 -2.34 7.90
C GLN A 70 -1.65 -2.18 9.40
N ILE A 71 -1.82 -0.96 9.88
CA ILE A 71 -1.70 -0.64 11.29
C ILE A 71 -3.03 -0.94 11.98
N PRO A 72 -3.07 -1.84 12.97
CA PRO A 72 -4.30 -2.19 13.67
C PRO A 72 -4.99 -0.96 14.26
N GLY A 73 -6.31 -0.88 14.09
CA GLY A 73 -7.11 0.24 14.60
C GLY A 73 -7.10 1.50 13.73
N ALA A 74 -6.31 1.56 12.65
CA ALA A 74 -6.42 2.62 11.67
C ALA A 74 -7.78 2.54 10.94
N VAL A 75 -8.44 3.68 10.78
CA VAL A 75 -9.70 3.77 10.01
C VAL A 75 -9.40 4.18 8.56
N PRO A 76 -10.28 3.84 7.60
CA PRO A 76 -10.15 4.32 6.23
C PRO A 76 -10.11 5.84 6.16
N TYR A 77 -9.20 6.38 5.36
CA TYR A 77 -9.08 7.81 5.08
C TYR A 77 -8.91 8.05 3.58
N THR A 78 -9.18 9.28 3.14
CA THR A 78 -8.95 9.70 1.75
C THR A 78 -8.02 10.90 1.72
N THR A 79 -7.02 10.90 0.84
CA THR A 79 -6.21 12.10 0.59
C THR A 79 -7.02 13.11 -0.21
N VAL A 80 -7.31 14.26 0.39
CA VAL A 80 -8.13 15.32 -0.23
C VAL A 80 -7.30 16.49 -0.76
N PHE A 81 -6.05 16.60 -0.32
CA PHE A 81 -5.12 17.60 -0.79
C PHE A 81 -3.69 17.07 -0.67
N ASP A 82 -2.90 17.31 -1.70
CA ASP A 82 -1.47 17.02 -1.72
C ASP A 82 -0.80 18.14 -2.52
N SER A 83 0.07 18.91 -1.87
CA SER A 83 0.79 19.99 -2.55
C SER A 83 1.93 19.46 -3.44
N GLY A 84 2.19 18.16 -3.40
CA GLY A 84 3.37 17.53 -3.98
C GLY A 84 4.68 17.99 -3.33
N SER A 85 4.60 18.76 -2.22
CA SER A 85 5.70 19.47 -1.57
C SER A 85 5.70 19.30 -0.05
N SER A 86 5.18 20.31 0.67
CA SER A 86 5.28 20.46 2.11
C SER A 86 4.07 19.93 2.88
N GLN A 87 2.92 19.70 2.24
CA GLN A 87 1.70 19.35 2.96
C GLN A 87 0.82 18.36 2.21
N ILE A 88 0.32 17.39 2.97
CA ILE A 88 -0.74 16.47 2.58
C ILE A 88 -1.87 16.59 3.59
N VAL A 89 -3.12 16.57 3.13
CA VAL A 89 -4.29 16.53 4.00
C VAL A 89 -5.13 15.30 3.69
N ILE A 90 -5.43 14.54 4.74
CA ILE A 90 -6.31 13.38 4.69
C ILE A 90 -7.64 13.72 5.35
N ALA A 91 -8.74 13.18 4.82
CA ALA A 91 -10.06 13.24 5.42
C ALA A 91 -10.31 11.98 6.26
N VAL A 92 -10.79 12.19 7.49
CA VAL A 92 -11.16 11.16 8.46
C VAL A 92 -12.62 11.37 8.92
N PRO A 93 -13.31 10.32 9.40
CA PRO A 93 -14.68 10.46 9.88
C PRO A 93 -14.76 11.35 11.12
N ASN A 94 -15.88 12.03 11.29
CA ASN A 94 -16.12 12.93 12.43
C ASN A 94 -16.24 12.19 13.76
N THR A 95 -16.58 10.89 13.75
CA THR A 95 -16.77 10.02 14.93
C THR A 95 -15.52 9.24 15.34
N ILE A 96 -14.34 9.66 14.88
CA ILE A 96 -13.08 8.96 15.13
C ILE A 96 -12.63 9.12 16.60
N THR A 97 -12.19 8.03 17.22
CA THR A 97 -11.59 8.08 18.57
C THR A 97 -10.14 8.56 18.52
N ARG A 98 -9.58 8.96 19.67
CA ARG A 98 -8.17 9.38 19.76
C ARG A 98 -7.21 8.28 19.29
N THR A 99 -7.41 7.05 19.76
CA THR A 99 -6.55 5.90 19.44
C THR A 99 -6.67 5.51 17.97
N GLN A 100 -7.88 5.54 17.41
CA GLN A 100 -8.07 5.34 15.96
C GLN A 100 -7.40 6.44 15.14
N LEU A 101 -7.48 7.70 15.58
CA LEU A 101 -6.85 8.83 14.88
C LEU A 101 -5.32 8.70 14.89
N GLU A 102 -4.74 8.30 16.02
CA GLU A 102 -3.31 8.04 16.15
C GLU A 102 -2.87 6.91 15.20
N ALA A 103 -3.51 5.74 15.26
CA ALA A 103 -3.24 4.62 14.34
C ALA A 103 -3.44 5.02 12.87
N THR A 104 -4.43 5.87 12.57
CA THR A 104 -4.68 6.37 11.21
C THR A 104 -3.58 7.31 10.74
N LEU A 105 -3.04 8.17 11.62
CA LEU A 105 -1.91 9.03 11.31
C LEU A 105 -0.62 8.23 11.14
N GLU A 106 -0.39 7.19 11.93
CA GLU A 106 0.71 6.25 11.71
C GLU A 106 0.58 5.55 10.36
N GLN A 107 -0.63 5.10 10.01
CA GLN A 107 -0.90 4.43 8.75
C GLN A 107 -0.66 5.38 7.57
N ALA A 108 -1.12 6.62 7.69
CA ALA A 108 -0.88 7.68 6.72
C ALA A 108 0.60 8.02 6.59
N ALA A 109 1.34 8.04 7.70
CA ALA A 109 2.77 8.25 7.69
C ALA A 109 3.50 7.16 6.90
N SER A 110 3.19 5.88 7.17
CA SER A 110 3.73 4.74 6.43
C SER A 110 3.42 4.82 4.92
N ASN A 111 2.20 5.24 4.57
CA ASN A 111 1.75 5.30 3.19
C ASN A 111 2.27 6.51 2.40
N LEU A 112 2.39 7.68 3.06
CA LEU A 112 2.47 8.98 2.40
C LEU A 112 3.73 9.80 2.76
N LEU A 113 4.48 9.51 3.84
CA LEU A 113 5.75 10.19 4.16
C LEU A 113 6.89 9.72 3.27
N LYS A 114 6.72 9.92 1.97
CA LYS A 114 7.74 9.70 0.96
C LYS A 114 8.47 11.02 0.66
N PRO A 115 9.71 10.98 0.16
CA PRO A 115 10.36 12.16 -0.37
C PRO A 115 9.46 12.85 -1.38
N SER A 116 9.27 14.15 -1.19
CA SER A 116 8.44 14.95 -2.08
C SER A 116 9.13 15.15 -3.43
N ARG A 117 8.32 15.28 -4.49
CA ARG A 117 8.80 15.54 -5.85
C ARG A 117 9.23 16.99 -6.07
N LEU A 118 8.64 17.92 -5.31
CA LEU A 118 8.82 19.36 -5.49
C LEU A 118 9.56 20.02 -4.31
N SER A 119 9.88 19.26 -3.26
CA SER A 119 10.62 19.78 -2.10
C SER A 119 12.12 19.61 -2.27
N ALA A 120 12.88 20.43 -1.54
CA ALA A 120 14.33 20.25 -1.43
C ALA A 120 14.67 18.82 -0.99
N ALA A 121 15.81 18.30 -1.47
CA ALA A 121 16.25 16.94 -1.19
C ALA A 121 16.21 16.65 0.33
N GLY A 122 15.49 15.59 0.70
CA GLY A 122 15.36 15.16 2.11
C GLY A 122 14.17 15.74 2.88
N GLN A 123 13.41 16.70 2.32
CA GLN A 123 12.18 17.18 2.96
C GLN A 123 11.00 16.23 2.71
N ARG A 124 10.31 15.86 3.79
CA ARG A 124 9.06 15.10 3.74
C ARG A 124 7.89 16.00 4.18
N PRO A 125 6.69 15.81 3.61
CA PRO A 125 5.55 16.66 3.90
C PRO A 125 5.03 16.49 5.32
N LEU A 126 4.37 17.52 5.84
CA LEU A 126 3.47 17.42 6.98
C LEU A 126 2.15 16.80 6.52
N ILE A 127 1.70 15.72 7.17
CA ILE A 127 0.38 15.14 6.92
C ILE A 127 -0.56 15.65 8.00
N ARG A 128 -1.74 16.13 7.60
CA ARG A 128 -2.78 16.62 8.52
C ARG A 128 -4.06 15.83 8.34
N ALA A 129 -4.65 15.37 9.43
CA ALA A 129 -5.98 14.77 9.42
C ALA A 129 -7.05 15.85 9.60
N ARG A 130 -8.02 15.89 8.68
CA ARG A 130 -9.15 16.83 8.71
C ARG A 130 -10.48 16.07 8.82
N ALA A 131 -11.42 16.70 9.50
CA ALA A 131 -12.83 16.36 9.56
C ALA A 131 -13.64 17.60 9.14
N ILE A 132 -14.87 17.39 8.69
CA ILE A 132 -15.79 18.48 8.32
C ILE A 132 -17.02 18.34 9.21
N ALA A 133 -17.14 19.21 10.19
CA ALA A 133 -18.30 19.28 11.07
C ALA A 133 -19.39 20.12 10.41
N HIS A 134 -20.52 19.51 10.08
CA HIS A 134 -21.65 20.19 9.45
C HIS A 134 -22.74 20.50 10.48
N ARG A 135 -23.18 21.74 10.58
CA ARG A 135 -24.23 22.19 11.50
C ARG A 135 -25.04 23.32 10.87
N ASP A 136 -26.36 23.19 10.80
CA ASP A 136 -27.30 24.25 10.42
C ASP A 136 -26.87 25.11 9.22
N GLY A 137 -26.46 24.45 8.13
CA GLY A 137 -26.03 25.12 6.89
C GLY A 137 -24.59 25.67 6.89
N ILE A 138 -23.84 25.51 7.99
CA ILE A 138 -22.44 25.92 8.13
C ILE A 138 -21.55 24.67 8.21
N SER A 139 -20.43 24.70 7.49
CA SER A 139 -19.43 23.63 7.53
C SER A 139 -18.12 24.13 8.13
N ASP A 140 -17.75 23.59 9.29
CA ASP A 140 -16.49 23.87 9.97
C ASP A 140 -15.42 22.86 9.52
N LEU A 141 -14.32 23.35 8.94
CA LEU A 141 -13.15 22.54 8.66
C LEU A 141 -12.29 22.38 9.93
N LEU A 142 -12.17 21.16 10.44
CA LEU A 142 -11.45 20.86 11.66
C LEU A 142 -10.24 19.99 11.37
N TYR A 143 -9.05 20.47 11.72
CA TYR A 143 -7.86 19.60 11.75
C TYR A 143 -7.81 18.92 13.11
N LEU A 144 -7.76 17.58 13.11
CA LEU A 144 -7.84 16.76 14.33
C LEU A 144 -6.47 16.34 14.85
N GLY A 145 -5.48 16.33 13.97
CA GLY A 145 -4.11 16.00 14.31
C GLY A 145 -3.19 16.13 13.10
N SER A 146 -1.91 15.90 13.33
CA SER A 146 -0.89 15.91 12.30
C SER A 146 0.20 14.89 12.58
N VAL A 147 0.92 14.51 11.53
CA VAL A 147 2.13 13.71 11.65
C VAL A 147 3.24 14.32 10.81
N ARG A 148 4.41 14.43 11.41
CA ARG A 148 5.62 14.98 10.78
C ARG A 148 6.73 13.91 10.79
N PRO A 149 7.67 13.96 9.83
CA PRO A 149 8.82 13.07 9.85
C PRO A 149 9.66 13.27 11.12
N GLY A 150 10.22 12.18 11.65
CA GLY A 150 11.28 12.23 12.66
C GLY A 150 12.54 12.89 12.10
N LYS A 151 13.39 13.44 12.97
CA LYS A 151 14.51 14.31 12.60
C LYS A 151 15.91 13.75 12.91
N GLY A 152 16.04 12.57 13.51
CA GLY A 152 17.36 12.06 13.89
C GLY A 152 17.91 10.96 12.99
N ASN A 153 19.02 10.39 13.46
CA ASN A 153 19.86 9.48 12.67
C ASN A 153 19.62 8.01 13.03
N THR A 154 19.01 7.73 14.18
CA THR A 154 18.64 6.38 14.61
C THR A 154 17.26 5.99 14.06
N PRO A 155 16.93 4.69 14.00
CA PRO A 155 15.58 4.24 13.64
C PRO A 155 14.48 4.86 14.52
N GLU A 156 14.75 5.00 15.82
CA GLU A 156 13.85 5.59 16.80
C GLU A 156 13.63 7.08 16.52
N ASP A 157 14.69 7.84 16.26
CA ASP A 157 14.57 9.27 15.97
C ASP A 157 13.92 9.57 14.61
N ARG A 158 13.85 8.57 13.73
CA ARG A 158 13.18 8.64 12.43
C ARG A 158 11.70 8.27 12.51
N ALA A 159 11.23 7.78 13.66
CA ALA A 159 9.83 7.49 13.88
C ALA A 159 8.97 8.74 13.60
N PRO A 160 7.80 8.58 12.96
CA PRO A 160 6.89 9.70 12.75
C PRO A 160 6.45 10.31 14.09
N ILE A 161 6.47 11.64 14.18
CA ILE A 161 6.02 12.36 15.37
C ILE A 161 4.56 12.76 15.15
N ILE A 162 3.67 12.20 15.96
CA ILE A 162 2.23 12.42 15.89
C ILE A 162 1.81 13.46 16.93
N GLU A 163 0.91 14.36 16.52
CA GLU A 163 0.31 15.36 17.37
C GLU A 163 -1.21 15.33 17.20
N ILE A 164 -1.94 15.09 18.28
CA ILE A 164 -3.40 15.08 18.29
C ILE A 164 -3.91 16.39 18.90
N TYR A 165 -5.00 16.93 18.35
CA TYR A 165 -5.66 18.15 18.81
C TYR A 165 -6.98 17.81 19.53
N PRO A 166 -6.98 17.63 20.86
CA PRO A 166 -8.11 17.05 21.59
C PRO A 166 -9.40 17.88 21.48
N ASP A 167 -9.28 19.21 21.55
CA ASP A 167 -10.43 20.11 21.48
C ASP A 167 -11.13 20.05 20.11
N LYS A 168 -10.34 19.92 19.04
CA LYS A 168 -10.87 19.80 17.66
C LYS A 168 -11.50 18.44 17.43
N LEU A 169 -10.91 17.38 18.00
CA LEU A 169 -11.47 16.03 18.00
C LEU A 169 -12.81 15.98 18.71
N ALA A 170 -12.90 16.56 19.91
CA ALA A 170 -14.16 16.66 20.65
C ALA A 170 -15.21 17.45 19.86
N LYS A 171 -14.83 18.60 19.28
CA LYS A 171 -15.74 19.39 18.44
C LYS A 171 -16.25 18.63 17.21
N ALA A 172 -15.41 17.82 16.58
CA ALA A 172 -15.82 16.99 15.44
C ALA A 172 -16.80 15.89 15.84
N ASN A 173 -16.52 15.19 16.94
CA ASN A 173 -17.39 14.13 17.47
C ASN A 173 -18.77 14.69 17.85
N ASN A 174 -18.82 15.85 18.51
CA ASN A 174 -20.08 16.49 18.92
C ASN A 174 -20.93 16.96 17.74
N ALA A 175 -20.33 17.23 16.58
CA ALA A 175 -21.07 17.63 15.37
C ALA A 175 -21.57 16.43 14.56
N ALA A 176 -21.22 15.20 14.96
CA ALA A 176 -21.70 13.97 14.35
C ALA A 176 -22.76 13.24 15.17
N ALA A 177 -22.97 13.66 16.41
CA ALA A 177 -24.05 13.23 17.29
C ALA A 177 -25.33 14.02 16.99
#